data_AF-A0A1I0I3D1-F1
#
_entry.id   AF-A0A1I0I3D1-F1
#
_cell.length_a   1.000
_cell.length_b   1.000
_cell.length_c   1.000
_cell.angle_alpha   90.00
_cell.angle_beta   90.00
_cell.angle_gamma   90.00
#
_symmetry.space_group_name_H-M   'P 1'
#
loop_
_entity.id
_entity.type
_entity.pdbx_description
1 polymer ?
#
loop_
_entity_poly.entity_id
_entity_poly.type
_entity_poly.pdbx_seq_one_letter_code
_entity_poly.pdbx_strand_id
1 'polypeptide(L)' 'TKTPVNPVIYDYYTRKCASKKKSVAVGAVMHKICNIIFAMLRDNKPFELITPEEHRERYAAEHPESVNTAA' A
#
# COMPACT_ATOMS: atom_id res chain seq x y z
N THR A 1 -7.53 -23.95 -3.23
CA THR A 1 -6.50 -22.90 -3.38
C THR A 1 -6.51 -22.03 -2.14
N LYS A 2 -5.34 -21.76 -1.54
CA LYS A 2 -5.24 -21.03 -0.26
C LYS A 2 -5.50 -19.54 -0.49
N THR A 3 -6.52 -18.97 0.14
CA THR A 3 -6.81 -17.54 0.09
C THR A 3 -5.63 -16.75 0.69
N PRO A 4 -5.13 -15.70 0.02
CA PRO A 4 -4.06 -14.88 0.56
C PRO A 4 -4.56 -14.14 1.82
N VAL A 5 -3.72 -14.09 2.86
CA VAL A 5 -4.03 -13.41 4.14
C VAL A 5 -4.30 -11.92 3.93
N ASN A 6 -3.55 -11.28 3.02
CA ASN A 6 -3.79 -9.91 2.60
C ASN A 6 -3.96 -9.88 1.07
N PRO A 7 -5.21 -9.85 0.57
CA PRO A 7 -5.48 -9.87 -0.87
C PRO A 7 -4.99 -8.60 -1.57
N VAL A 8 -4.97 -7.45 -0.89
CA VAL A 8 -4.51 -6.16 -1.46
C VAL A 8 -3.00 -6.19 -1.73
N ILE A 9 -2.22 -6.70 -0.76
CA ILE A 9 -0.77 -6.86 -0.94
C ILE A 9 -0.45 -7.95 -1.97
N TYR A 10 -1.26 -9.00 -2.02
CA TYR A 10 -1.09 -10.06 -3.02
C TYR A 10 -1.37 -9.57 -4.45
N ASP A 11 -2.42 -8.76 -4.65
CA ASP A 11 -2.66 -8.09 -5.93
C ASP A 11 -1.47 -7.19 -6.32
N TYR A 12 -0.99 -6.37 -5.38
CA TYR A 12 0.17 -5.51 -5.61
C TYR A 12 1.42 -6.31 -6.03
N TYR A 13 1.69 -7.44 -5.35
CA TYR A 13 2.76 -8.36 -5.74
C TYR A 13 2.57 -8.92 -7.16
N THR A 14 1.34 -9.34 -7.48
CA THR A 14 1.00 -9.96 -8.77
C THR A 14 1.20 -8.96 -9.91
N ARG A 15 0.73 -7.71 -9.75
CA ARG A 15 0.98 -6.63 -10.70
C ARG A 15 2.46 -6.27 -10.82
N LYS A 16 3.23 -6.31 -9.73
CA LYS A 16 4.69 -6.09 -9.78
C LYS A 16 5.41 -7.22 -10.53
N CYS A 17 4.96 -8.47 -10.39
CA CYS A 17 5.52 -9.59 -11.14
C CYS A 17 5.33 -9.46 -12.66
N ALA A 18 4.29 -8.75 -13.13
CA ALA A 18 4.09 -8.50 -14.56
C ALA A 18 5.18 -7.61 -15.19
N SER A 19 5.86 -6.77 -14.38
CA SER A 19 6.85 -5.80 -14.87
C SER A 19 8.27 -6.01 -14.30
N LYS A 20 8.44 -6.86 -13.29
CA LYS A 20 9.72 -7.08 -12.57
C LYS A 20 9.94 -8.56 -12.27
N LYS A 21 11.22 -8.94 -12.10
CA LYS A 21 11.59 -10.28 -11.59
C LYS A 21 10.94 -10.51 -10.21
N LYS A 22 10.54 -11.75 -9.92
CA LYS A 22 9.83 -12.11 -8.68
C LYS A 22 10.55 -11.65 -7.41
N SER A 23 11.88 -11.79 -7.33
CA SER A 23 12.66 -11.32 -6.18
C SER A 23 12.57 -9.81 -5.96
N VAL A 24 12.56 -9.04 -7.05
CA VAL A 24 12.39 -7.58 -7.00
C VAL A 24 10.96 -7.21 -6.59
N ALA A 25 9.96 -7.96 -7.07
CA ALA A 25 8.56 -7.78 -6.65
C ALA A 25 8.38 -8.04 -5.13
N VAL A 26 9.02 -9.08 -4.59
CA VAL A 26 9.04 -9.34 -3.14
C VAL A 26 9.70 -8.17 -2.40
N GLY A 27 10.83 -7.65 -2.87
CA GLY A 27 11.47 -6.47 -2.27
C GLY A 27 10.54 -5.25 -2.19
N ALA A 28 9.77 -4.99 -3.26
CA ALA A 28 8.78 -3.91 -3.29
C ALA A 28 7.62 -4.15 -2.30
N VAL A 29 7.21 -5.41 -2.09
CA VAL A 29 6.20 -5.79 -1.09
C VAL A 29 6.73 -5.56 0.33
N MET A 30 7.96 -5.98 0.62
CA MET A 30 8.59 -5.76 1.93
C MET A 30 8.64 -4.27 2.27
N HIS A 31 9.09 -3.43 1.32
CA HIS A 31 9.11 -1.98 1.49
C HIS A 31 7.69 -1.42 1.77
N LYS A 32 6.68 -1.91 1.04
CA LYS A 32 5.28 -1.50 1.26
C LYS A 32 4.78 -1.87 2.67
N ILE A 33 5.11 -3.07 3.15
CA ILE A 33 4.73 -3.55 4.49
C ILE A 33 5.42 -2.70 5.57
N CYS A 34 6.72 -2.43 5.45
CA CYS A 34 7.43 -1.56 6.39
C CYS A 34 6.79 -0.18 6.50
N ASN A 35 6.39 0.42 5.37
CA ASN A 35 5.73 1.73 5.37
C ASN A 35 4.34 1.69 6.02
N ILE A 36 3.59 0.60 5.87
CA ILE A 36 2.31 0.42 6.56
C ILE A 36 2.53 0.36 8.08
N ILE A 37 3.47 -0.46 8.54
CA ILE A 37 3.80 -0.57 9.97
C ILE A 37 4.29 0.78 10.51
N PHE A 38 5.14 1.48 9.75
CA PHE A 38 5.61 2.80 10.14
C PHE A 38 4.47 3.81 10.29
N ALA A 39 3.51 3.84 9.34
CA ALA A 39 2.34 4.71 9.44
C ALA A 39 1.45 4.36 10.63
N MET A 40 1.22 3.07 10.90
CA MET A 40 0.47 2.61 12.07
C MET A 40 1.10 3.11 13.38
N LEU A 41 2.42 2.98 13.50
CA LEU A 41 3.16 3.41 14.68
C LEU A 41 3.18 4.93 14.82
N ARG A 42 3.40 5.65 13.72
CA ARG A 42 3.41 7.13 13.67
C ARG A 42 2.05 7.71 14.08
N ASP A 43 0.97 7.14 13.56
CA ASP A 43 -0.39 7.68 13.75
C ASP A 43 -1.10 7.05 14.97
N ASN A 44 -0.45 6.10 15.65
CA ASN A 44 -1.01 5.30 16.74
C ASN A 44 -2.34 4.63 16.38
N LYS A 45 -2.47 4.16 15.13
CA LYS A 45 -3.69 3.54 14.61
C LYS A 45 -3.49 2.02 14.42
N PRO A 46 -4.51 1.19 14.71
CA PRO A 46 -4.45 -0.24 14.43
C PRO A 46 -4.35 -0.52 12.93
N PHE A 47 -3.93 -1.74 12.57
CA PHE A 47 -3.90 -2.16 11.17
C PHE A 47 -5.33 -2.26 10.61
N GLU A 48 -5.54 -1.65 9.45
CA GLU A 48 -6.77 -1.80 8.67
C GLU A 48 -6.41 -2.29 7.26
N LEU A 49 -7.23 -3.20 6.74
CA LEU A 49 -7.11 -3.61 5.36
C LEU A 49 -7.74 -2.53 4.47
N ILE A 50 -6.89 -1.69 3.87
CA ILE A 50 -7.30 -0.59 2.99
C ILE A 50 -6.83 -0.84 1.56
N THR A 51 -7.67 -0.52 0.59
CA THR A 51 -7.32 -0.51 -0.83
C THR A 51 -6.49 0.74 -1.18
N PRO A 52 -5.73 0.73 -2.29
CA PRO A 52 -5.01 1.91 -2.76
C PRO A 52 -5.92 3.13 -3.00
N GLU A 53 -7.14 2.90 -3.45
CA GLU A 53 -8.14 3.93 -3.74
C GLU A 53 -8.62 4.59 -2.44
N GLU A 54 -9.06 3.80 -1.46
CA GLU A 54 -9.45 4.30 -0.14
C GLU A 54 -8.31 5.06 0.55
N HIS A 55 -7.06 4.56 0.41
CA HIS A 55 -5.91 5.26 0.95
C HIS A 55 -5.71 6.65 0.33
N ARG A 56 -5.89 6.78 -0.99
CA ARG A 56 -5.78 8.08 -1.69
C ARG A 56 -6.87 9.05 -1.26
N GLU A 57 -8.10 8.57 -1.13
CA GLU A 57 -9.23 9.40 -0.68
C GLU A 57 -9.04 9.91 0.75
N ARG A 58 -8.64 9.02 1.68
CA ARG A 58 -8.31 9.40 3.07
C ARG A 58 -7.16 10.41 3.11
N TYR A 59 -6.10 10.17 2.34
CA TYR A 59 -4.96 11.08 2.29
C TYR A 59 -5.35 12.47 1.78
N ALA A 60 -6.14 12.55 0.70
CA ALA A 60 -6.61 13.82 0.14
C ALA A 60 -7.54 14.57 1.11
N ALA A 61 -8.39 13.86 1.85
CA ALA A 61 -9.26 14.45 2.86
C ALA A 61 -8.46 14.99 4.07
N GLU A 62 -7.40 14.31 4.49
CA GLU A 62 -6.53 14.75 5.58
C GLU A 62 -5.57 15.88 5.16
N HIS A 63 -5.23 15.97 3.86
CA HIS A 63 -4.25 16.92 3.32
C HIS A 63 -4.79 17.65 2.07
N PRO A 64 -5.74 18.59 2.22
CA PRO A 64 -6.40 19.26 1.10
C PRO A 64 -5.44 20.04 0.18
N GLU A 65 -4.31 20.51 0.70
CA GLU A 65 -3.29 21.24 -0.07
C GLU A 65 -2.48 20.34 -1.03
N SER A 66 -2.46 19.02 -0.80
CA SER A 66 -1.65 18.07 -1.59
C SER A 66 -2.21 17.78 -2.98
N VAL A 67 -3.47 18.16 -3.23
CA VAL A 67 -4.17 17.91 -4.50
C VAL A 67 -3.74 18.90 -5.60
N ASN A 68 -3.10 20.02 -5.25
CA ASN A 68 -2.76 21.10 -6.18
C ASN A 68 -1.40 20.95 -6.90
N THR A 69 -0.59 19.91 -6.64
CA THR A 69 0.78 19.80 -7.18
C THR A 69 0.96 18.72 -8.25
N ALA A 70 -0.12 18.18 -8.81
CA ALA A 70 -0.06 17.25 -9.94
C ALA A 70 -0.74 17.84 -11.19
N ALA A 71 -0.14 18.89 -11.76
CA ALA A 71 -0.42 19.41 -13.10
C ALA A 71 0.89 19.55 -13.88
#